data_AF-A0A7Y3MXY8-F1
#
_entry.id   AF-A0A7Y3MXY8-F1
#
_cell.length_a   1.000
_cell.length_b   1.000
_cell.length_c   1.000
_cell.angle_alpha   90.00
_cell.angle_beta   90.00
_cell.angle_gamma   90.00
#
_symmetry.space_group_name_H-M   'P 1'
#
loop_
_entity.id
_entity.type
_entity.pdbx_description
1 polymer ?
#
loop_
_entity_poly.entity_id
_entity_poly.type
_entity_poly.pdbx_seq_one_letter_code
_entity_poly.pdbx_strand_id
1 'polypeptide(L)'
;LNALTLNGVGSGTEIHHVQTNVGLDDGIEFFGGTVDLKYAIVTNASDDSFDYSTGWQGRGQFWIVQQDPDDADTGFEVDGNEDNFDATPLTDPQIYNITVVGTGPAGVGGSESTTGLLLRRGTAGTIWNAAVLGFGNGGLDIDNGETITNGLEIRNSILADNATNFVDDDDGINESGFFNTGAWSNREEADAMLTDPYNRDAPDFTPMAGSPLLTGAATPPDDGFFTVTDYIGAADPAGGNWWEGWTSFVRN
;
A
#
# COMPACT_ATOMS: atom_id res chain seq x y z
N LEU A 1 -6.38 -17.69 -8.51
CA LEU A 1 -5.53 -18.33 -7.49
C LEU A 1 -4.43 -17.35 -7.12
N ASN A 2 -4.38 -16.98 -5.85
CA ASN A 2 -3.42 -16.05 -5.27
C ASN A 2 -1.97 -16.46 -5.55
N ALA A 3 -1.11 -15.46 -5.74
CA ALA A 3 0.28 -15.73 -6.09
C ALA A 3 1.13 -16.12 -4.86
N LEU A 4 0.93 -15.47 -3.71
CA LEU A 4 1.56 -15.85 -2.43
C LEU A 4 0.62 -15.64 -1.24
N THR A 5 0.18 -16.73 -0.62
CA THR A 5 -0.63 -16.68 0.62
C THR A 5 0.20 -17.07 1.85
N LEU A 6 0.21 -16.22 2.86
CA LEU A 6 0.90 -16.42 4.14
C LEU A 6 -0.12 -16.58 5.26
N ASN A 7 -0.49 -17.83 5.56
CA ASN A 7 -1.52 -18.14 6.55
C ASN A 7 -0.89 -18.60 7.89
N GLY A 8 -1.01 -17.76 8.93
CA GLY A 8 -0.54 -18.06 10.28
C GLY A 8 0.99 -18.20 10.41
N VAL A 9 1.76 -17.56 9.51
CA VAL A 9 3.22 -17.67 9.47
C VAL A 9 3.84 -16.85 10.59
N GLY A 10 4.78 -17.43 11.35
CA GLY A 10 5.39 -16.80 12.51
C GLY A 10 6.65 -15.99 12.22
N SER A 11 6.98 -15.06 13.11
CA SER A 11 8.11 -14.11 13.05
C SER A 11 9.52 -14.70 13.01
N GLY A 12 9.67 -16.03 13.16
CA GLY A 12 10.94 -16.73 12.90
C GLY A 12 11.21 -16.98 11.41
N THR A 13 10.26 -16.64 10.54
CA THR A 13 10.36 -16.81 9.09
C THR A 13 10.91 -15.53 8.47
N GLU A 14 11.93 -15.67 7.63
CA GLU A 14 12.50 -14.56 6.87
C GLU A 14 11.96 -14.58 5.45
N ILE A 15 11.25 -13.52 5.06
CA ILE A 15 10.80 -13.30 3.68
C ILE A 15 11.27 -11.91 3.25
N HIS A 16 12.11 -11.87 2.22
CA HIS A 16 12.56 -10.60 1.67
C HIS A 16 12.88 -10.72 0.17
N HIS A 17 12.74 -9.60 -0.56
CA HIS A 17 12.93 -9.55 -2.02
C HIS A 17 12.02 -10.54 -2.75
N VAL A 18 10.72 -10.31 -2.65
CA VAL A 18 9.68 -11.13 -3.29
C VAL A 18 8.96 -10.31 -4.35
N GLN A 19 8.72 -10.91 -5.51
CA GLN A 19 7.84 -10.36 -6.52
C GLN A 19 6.75 -11.37 -6.86
N THR A 20 5.50 -10.91 -6.92
CA THR A 20 4.41 -11.59 -7.62
C THR A 20 4.03 -10.77 -8.86
N ASN A 21 3.78 -11.45 -9.98
CA ASN A 21 3.51 -10.80 -11.26
C ASN A 21 2.48 -11.60 -12.08
N VAL A 22 1.43 -10.94 -12.59
CA VAL A 22 0.37 -11.56 -13.42
C VAL A 22 -0.37 -12.69 -12.69
N GLY A 23 -0.76 -12.44 -11.43
CA GLY A 23 -1.63 -13.33 -10.67
C GLY A 23 -3.09 -13.14 -11.10
N LEU A 24 -3.88 -14.21 -11.19
CA LEU A 24 -5.31 -14.16 -11.57
C LEU A 24 -6.26 -13.91 -10.38
N ASP A 25 -5.71 -13.33 -9.33
CA ASP A 25 -6.22 -13.23 -7.96
C ASP A 25 -5.18 -12.38 -7.20
N ASP A 26 -5.28 -12.34 -5.88
CA ASP A 26 -4.42 -11.50 -5.06
C ASP A 26 -2.92 -11.74 -5.25
N GLY A 27 -2.18 -10.64 -5.17
CA GLY A 27 -0.73 -10.62 -5.28
C GLY A 27 -0.05 -11.29 -4.09
N ILE A 28 -0.14 -10.69 -2.91
CA ILE A 28 0.42 -11.22 -1.66
C ILE A 28 -0.61 -11.07 -0.54
N GLU A 29 -0.96 -12.18 0.11
CA GLU A 29 -1.96 -12.21 1.16
C GLU A 29 -1.37 -12.63 2.52
N PHE A 30 -1.94 -12.10 3.60
CA PHE A 30 -1.65 -12.53 4.97
C PHE A 30 -2.93 -12.84 5.73
N PHE A 31 -3.05 -14.08 6.23
CA PHE A 31 -4.16 -14.50 7.07
C PHE A 31 -3.64 -14.87 8.46
N GLY A 32 -3.62 -13.88 9.35
CA GLY A 32 -3.05 -14.01 10.69
C GLY A 32 -1.54 -14.27 10.72
N GLY A 33 -0.99 -14.39 11.93
CA GLY A 33 0.44 -14.64 12.15
C GLY A 33 1.25 -13.36 12.40
N THR A 34 2.57 -13.49 12.34
CA THR A 34 3.53 -12.45 12.75
C THR A 34 4.76 -12.38 11.84
N VAL A 35 4.71 -12.99 10.65
CA VAL A 35 5.81 -12.93 9.68
C VAL A 35 6.02 -11.49 9.22
N ASP A 36 7.28 -11.09 9.11
CA ASP A 36 7.66 -9.81 8.53
C ASP A 36 8.00 -9.99 7.03
N LEU A 37 7.75 -8.95 6.23
CA LEU A 37 8.09 -8.93 4.80
C LEU A 37 8.78 -7.62 4.44
N LYS A 38 10.02 -7.70 3.93
CA LYS A 38 10.78 -6.52 3.51
C LYS A 38 11.18 -6.62 2.04
N TYR A 39 11.03 -5.54 1.28
CA TYR A 39 11.26 -5.53 -0.19
C TYR A 39 10.29 -6.47 -0.92
N ALA A 40 9.09 -5.98 -1.20
CA ALA A 40 8.04 -6.74 -1.87
C ALA A 40 7.49 -5.97 -3.07
N ILE A 41 7.21 -6.67 -4.15
CA ILE A 41 6.64 -6.07 -5.37
C ILE A 41 5.47 -6.91 -5.85
N VAL A 42 4.35 -6.24 -6.09
CA VAL A 42 3.19 -6.84 -6.75
C VAL A 42 2.93 -6.06 -8.02
N THR A 43 2.94 -6.75 -9.15
CA THR A 43 2.64 -6.15 -10.46
C THR A 43 1.57 -6.94 -11.19
N ASN A 44 0.58 -6.24 -11.73
CA ASN A 44 -0.45 -6.87 -12.57
C ASN A 44 -1.20 -8.02 -11.85
N ALA A 45 -1.63 -7.84 -10.60
CA ALA A 45 -2.61 -8.75 -10.00
C ALA A 45 -3.98 -8.48 -10.64
N SER A 46 -4.75 -9.54 -10.90
CA SER A 46 -6.13 -9.45 -11.42
C SER A 46 -7.16 -9.07 -10.36
N ASP A 47 -6.77 -9.09 -9.09
CA ASP A 47 -7.61 -8.74 -7.95
C ASP A 47 -6.79 -7.80 -7.03
N ASP A 48 -6.79 -7.99 -5.72
CA ASP A 48 -6.08 -7.10 -4.80
C ASP A 48 -4.56 -7.30 -4.87
N SER A 49 -3.80 -6.20 -4.84
CA SER A 49 -2.34 -6.34 -4.89
C SER A 49 -1.78 -6.88 -3.57
N PHE A 50 -2.20 -6.30 -2.45
CA PHE A 50 -1.98 -6.85 -1.11
C PHE A 50 -3.33 -7.04 -0.41
N ASP A 51 -3.56 -8.22 0.15
CA ASP A 51 -4.64 -8.47 1.11
C ASP A 51 -4.04 -8.87 2.46
N TYR A 52 -4.54 -8.32 3.55
CA TYR A 52 -4.26 -8.91 4.84
C TYR A 52 -5.41 -8.79 5.83
N SER A 53 -5.58 -9.86 6.59
CA SER A 53 -6.64 -9.96 7.57
C SER A 53 -6.36 -10.92 8.72
N THR A 54 -7.39 -11.13 9.55
CA THR A 54 -7.43 -12.23 10.52
C THR A 54 -6.31 -12.15 11.56
N GLY A 55 -5.98 -10.93 12.01
CA GLY A 55 -5.08 -10.73 13.14
C GLY A 55 -3.60 -10.80 12.80
N TRP A 56 -3.22 -10.53 11.54
CA TRP A 56 -1.81 -10.41 11.17
C TRP A 56 -1.19 -9.20 11.89
N GLN A 57 -0.05 -9.43 12.55
CA GLN A 57 0.67 -8.47 13.38
C GLN A 57 2.16 -8.37 12.98
N GLY A 58 2.43 -8.56 11.69
CA GLY A 58 3.79 -8.48 11.14
C GLY A 58 4.22 -7.04 10.81
N ARG A 59 5.45 -6.92 10.31
CA ARG A 59 6.02 -5.66 9.82
C ARG A 59 6.28 -5.71 8.32
N GLY A 60 6.06 -4.59 7.66
CA GLY A 60 6.27 -4.40 6.22
C GLY A 60 7.11 -3.16 5.93
N GLN A 61 8.10 -3.28 5.03
CA GLN A 61 8.80 -2.09 4.53
C GLN A 61 9.27 -2.24 3.08
N PHE A 62 9.21 -1.14 2.32
CA PHE A 62 9.61 -1.05 0.92
C PHE A 62 8.77 -1.94 0.03
N TRP A 63 7.46 -1.71 0.03
CA TRP A 63 6.53 -2.45 -0.83
C TRP A 63 6.12 -1.59 -2.01
N ILE A 64 6.09 -2.18 -3.20
CA ILE A 64 5.67 -1.52 -4.43
C ILE A 64 4.49 -2.28 -5.03
N VAL A 65 3.45 -1.54 -5.41
CA VAL A 65 2.33 -2.04 -6.22
C VAL A 65 2.34 -1.33 -7.57
N GLN A 66 2.07 -2.09 -8.64
CA GLN A 66 1.72 -1.56 -9.96
C GLN A 66 0.53 -2.34 -10.53
N GLN A 67 -0.66 -1.73 -10.47
CA GLN A 67 -1.95 -2.38 -10.76
C GLN A 67 -2.18 -2.72 -12.21
N ASP A 68 -2.74 -3.88 -12.60
CA ASP A 68 -3.09 -4.10 -14.01
C ASP A 68 -4.08 -3.04 -14.56
N PRO A 69 -3.84 -2.34 -15.68
CA PRO A 69 -4.82 -1.50 -16.37
C PRO A 69 -6.10 -2.21 -16.84
N ASP A 70 -6.02 -3.51 -17.12
CA ASP A 70 -7.07 -4.24 -17.83
C ASP A 70 -7.93 -5.13 -16.93
N ASP A 71 -7.44 -5.48 -15.73
CA ASP A 71 -8.09 -6.41 -14.79
C ASP A 71 -7.41 -6.30 -13.42
N ALA A 72 -8.01 -5.59 -12.47
CA ALA A 72 -7.46 -5.34 -11.13
C ALA A 72 -8.60 -5.00 -10.16
N ASP A 73 -8.34 -4.97 -8.86
CA ASP A 73 -9.22 -4.33 -7.88
C ASP A 73 -8.45 -3.29 -7.04
N THR A 74 -8.15 -3.59 -5.77
CA THR A 74 -7.57 -2.63 -4.82
C THR A 74 -6.05 -2.74 -4.74
N GLY A 75 -5.37 -1.61 -4.53
CA GLY A 75 -3.94 -1.64 -4.22
C GLY A 75 -3.66 -2.42 -2.94
N PHE A 76 -4.44 -2.13 -1.90
CA PHE A 76 -4.45 -2.85 -0.63
C PHE A 76 -5.90 -3.03 -0.20
N GLU A 77 -6.39 -4.27 -0.10
CA GLU A 77 -7.60 -4.59 0.65
C GLU A 77 -7.18 -5.04 2.06
N VAL A 78 -7.70 -4.38 3.08
CA VAL A 78 -7.20 -4.61 4.45
C VAL A 78 -8.37 -4.79 5.40
N ASP A 79 -8.41 -5.98 6.01
CA ASP A 79 -9.51 -6.40 6.84
C ASP A 79 -9.07 -6.68 8.29
N GLY A 80 -9.94 -6.39 9.24
CA GLY A 80 -9.87 -7.00 10.57
C GLY A 80 -10.33 -8.46 10.53
N ASN A 81 -11.42 -8.75 11.24
CA ASN A 81 -12.08 -10.05 11.16
C ASN A 81 -13.49 -9.86 10.59
N GLU A 82 -13.81 -10.56 9.52
CA GLU A 82 -15.06 -10.37 8.76
C GLU A 82 -16.34 -10.56 9.59
N ASP A 83 -16.33 -11.45 10.59
CA ASP A 83 -17.51 -11.75 11.40
C ASP A 83 -17.62 -10.87 12.67
N ASN A 84 -16.50 -10.31 13.14
CA ASN A 84 -16.43 -9.55 14.38
C ASN A 84 -15.27 -8.54 14.35
N PHE A 85 -15.58 -7.28 14.07
CA PHE A 85 -14.60 -6.21 13.86
C PHE A 85 -13.75 -5.88 15.10
N ASP A 86 -14.15 -6.34 16.29
CA ASP A 86 -13.40 -6.23 17.54
C ASP A 86 -12.69 -7.53 17.95
N ALA A 87 -12.62 -8.53 17.06
CA ALA A 87 -11.96 -9.80 17.35
C ALA A 87 -10.48 -9.58 17.66
N THR A 88 -9.99 -10.27 18.71
CA THR A 88 -8.57 -10.20 19.09
C THR A 88 -7.84 -11.51 18.75
N PRO A 89 -6.57 -11.44 18.32
CA PRO A 89 -5.82 -10.20 18.01
C PRO A 89 -6.41 -9.45 16.82
N LEU A 90 -6.36 -8.11 16.87
CA LEU A 90 -6.70 -7.25 15.73
C LEU A 90 -5.67 -7.47 14.62
N THR A 91 -6.08 -7.28 13.37
CA THR A 91 -5.12 -7.08 12.27
C THR A 91 -4.45 -5.74 12.52
N ASP A 92 -3.18 -5.74 12.95
CA ASP A 92 -2.47 -4.54 13.42
C ASP A 92 -1.00 -4.57 12.97
N PRO A 93 -0.74 -4.52 11.64
CA PRO A 93 0.62 -4.55 11.14
C PRO A 93 1.29 -3.17 11.24
N GLN A 94 2.62 -3.18 11.15
CA GLN A 94 3.43 -1.96 11.03
C GLN A 94 4.03 -1.87 9.62
N ILE A 95 3.46 -1.00 8.79
CA ILE A 95 3.83 -0.83 7.38
C ILE A 95 4.46 0.55 7.18
N TYR A 96 5.65 0.58 6.59
CA TYR A 96 6.40 1.80 6.30
C TYR A 96 6.89 1.82 4.85
N ASN A 97 6.97 3.00 4.25
CA ASN A 97 7.63 3.21 2.95
C ASN A 97 7.04 2.33 1.85
N ILE A 98 5.78 2.60 1.47
CA ILE A 98 5.10 1.89 0.38
C ILE A 98 4.83 2.85 -0.78
N THR A 99 4.94 2.35 -2.01
CA THR A 99 4.56 3.07 -3.23
C THR A 99 3.49 2.27 -3.95
N VAL A 100 2.28 2.80 -4.02
CA VAL A 100 1.10 2.11 -4.53
C VAL A 100 0.63 2.81 -5.80
N VAL A 101 0.89 2.19 -6.95
CA VAL A 101 0.62 2.77 -8.27
C VAL A 101 -0.57 2.08 -8.93
N GLY A 102 -1.60 2.86 -9.23
CA GLY A 102 -2.77 2.45 -10.00
C GLY A 102 -2.50 2.37 -11.50
N THR A 103 -3.53 2.58 -12.31
CA THR A 103 -3.52 2.27 -13.75
C THR A 103 -3.07 3.43 -14.62
N GLY A 104 -3.01 4.64 -14.06
CA GLY A 104 -2.53 5.83 -14.75
C GLY A 104 -3.01 7.11 -14.07
N PRO A 105 -2.58 8.27 -14.58
CA PRO A 105 -3.06 9.55 -14.09
C PRO A 105 -4.57 9.70 -14.13
N ALA A 106 -5.10 10.57 -13.29
CA ALA A 106 -6.55 10.83 -13.20
C ALA A 106 -7.17 11.08 -14.59
N GLY A 107 -8.16 10.26 -14.96
CA GLY A 107 -8.85 10.33 -16.25
C GLY A 107 -8.11 9.73 -17.45
N VAL A 108 -6.94 9.11 -17.23
CA VAL A 108 -6.14 8.41 -18.25
C VAL A 108 -6.04 6.90 -17.98
N GLY A 109 -6.02 6.49 -16.71
CA GLY A 109 -5.94 5.09 -16.29
C GLY A 109 -7.13 4.22 -16.73
N GLY A 110 -6.93 2.90 -16.71
CA GLY A 110 -7.98 1.89 -16.92
C GLY A 110 -9.05 1.91 -15.82
N SER A 111 -10.25 1.39 -16.12
CA SER A 111 -11.42 1.43 -15.24
C SER A 111 -11.43 0.39 -14.13
N GLU A 112 -10.58 -0.64 -14.24
CA GLU A 112 -10.67 -1.81 -13.35
C GLU A 112 -9.99 -1.56 -11.99
N SER A 113 -8.96 -0.72 -11.90
CA SER A 113 -8.39 -0.38 -10.59
C SER A 113 -9.26 0.61 -9.83
N THR A 114 -9.87 0.08 -8.77
CA THR A 114 -10.85 0.79 -7.97
C THR A 114 -10.12 1.72 -7.00
N THR A 115 -9.61 1.20 -5.89
CA THR A 115 -9.17 1.99 -4.73
C THR A 115 -7.70 1.73 -4.39
N GLY A 116 -7.00 2.77 -3.95
CA GLY A 116 -5.60 2.67 -3.55
C GLY A 116 -5.40 1.85 -2.28
N LEU A 117 -6.04 2.30 -1.20
CA LEU A 117 -6.10 1.62 0.09
C LEU A 117 -7.57 1.51 0.51
N LEU A 118 -8.10 0.29 0.61
CA LEU A 118 -9.40 -0.01 1.21
C LEU A 118 -9.14 -0.61 2.60
N LEU A 119 -9.53 0.11 3.65
CA LEU A 119 -9.23 -0.26 5.04
C LEU A 119 -10.53 -0.47 5.81
N ARG A 120 -10.84 -1.70 6.20
CA ARG A 120 -12.18 -2.04 6.68
C ARG A 120 -12.20 -3.14 7.75
N ARG A 121 -13.42 -3.46 8.20
CA ARG A 121 -13.76 -4.59 9.09
C ARG A 121 -13.00 -4.58 10.41
N GLY A 122 -12.71 -3.39 10.94
CA GLY A 122 -12.08 -3.21 12.24
C GLY A 122 -10.57 -3.43 12.25
N THR A 123 -9.91 -3.42 11.08
CA THR A 123 -8.45 -3.42 11.04
C THR A 123 -7.90 -2.28 11.90
N ALA A 124 -6.86 -2.57 12.66
CA ALA A 124 -5.95 -1.58 13.19
C ALA A 124 -4.75 -1.47 12.22
N GLY A 125 -3.66 -0.87 12.66
CA GLY A 125 -2.42 -0.87 11.89
C GLY A 125 -1.86 0.51 11.64
N THR A 126 -0.59 0.50 11.27
CA THR A 126 0.22 1.67 10.96
C THR A 126 0.61 1.61 9.48
N ILE A 127 0.25 2.64 8.71
CA ILE A 127 0.71 2.84 7.33
C ILE A 127 1.37 4.21 7.22
N TRP A 128 2.69 4.25 7.35
CA TRP A 128 3.45 5.50 7.32
C TRP A 128 4.35 5.60 6.09
N ASN A 129 4.64 6.83 5.67
CA ASN A 129 5.50 7.09 4.52
C ASN A 129 4.98 6.44 3.23
N ALA A 130 3.66 6.42 3.02
CA ALA A 130 3.04 5.86 1.83
C ALA A 130 2.92 6.90 0.72
N ALA A 131 3.11 6.48 -0.54
CA ALA A 131 2.73 7.23 -1.72
C ALA A 131 1.67 6.42 -2.47
N VAL A 132 0.45 6.93 -2.61
CA VAL A 132 -0.67 6.25 -3.28
C VAL A 132 -1.17 7.12 -4.42
N LEU A 133 -1.09 6.58 -5.65
CA LEU A 133 -1.33 7.38 -6.85
C LEU A 133 -1.97 6.62 -8.00
N GLY A 134 -2.71 7.36 -8.83
CA GLY A 134 -3.21 6.90 -10.11
C GLY A 134 -4.40 5.94 -10.05
N PHE A 135 -5.22 6.02 -9.01
CA PHE A 135 -6.42 5.17 -8.85
C PHE A 135 -7.68 5.80 -9.46
N GLY A 136 -8.51 4.97 -10.10
CA GLY A 136 -9.66 5.38 -10.89
C GLY A 136 -10.92 5.67 -10.08
N ASN A 137 -11.13 4.97 -8.95
CA ASN A 137 -12.19 5.28 -7.98
C ASN A 137 -11.66 6.26 -6.94
N GLY A 138 -10.65 5.88 -6.13
CA GLY A 138 -10.06 6.79 -5.15
C GLY A 138 -8.75 6.32 -4.53
N GLY A 139 -8.03 7.23 -3.87
CA GLY A 139 -6.76 6.92 -3.21
C GLY A 139 -6.92 6.18 -1.87
N LEU A 140 -7.93 6.54 -1.10
CA LEU A 140 -8.21 5.99 0.22
C LEU A 140 -9.72 5.80 0.39
N ASP A 141 -10.08 4.65 0.92
CA ASP A 141 -11.41 4.29 1.37
C ASP A 141 -11.29 3.63 2.75
N ILE A 142 -12.17 4.01 3.68
CA ILE A 142 -12.17 3.45 5.03
C ILE A 142 -13.59 3.09 5.37
N ASP A 143 -13.83 1.82 5.67
CA ASP A 143 -15.15 1.37 6.08
C ASP A 143 -15.18 1.03 7.57
N ASN A 144 -16.37 1.18 8.13
CA ASN A 144 -16.75 0.75 9.48
C ASN A 144 -16.10 1.58 10.58
N GLY A 145 -16.92 2.08 11.51
CA GLY A 145 -16.46 2.94 12.60
C GLY A 145 -15.40 2.28 13.50
N GLU A 146 -15.45 0.95 13.62
CA GLU A 146 -14.49 0.14 14.36
C GLU A 146 -13.06 0.32 13.83
N THR A 147 -12.87 0.41 12.51
CA THR A 147 -11.56 0.65 11.87
C THR A 147 -10.94 1.96 12.36
N ILE A 148 -11.75 3.01 12.52
CA ILE A 148 -11.32 4.30 13.07
C ILE A 148 -11.00 4.18 14.56
N THR A 149 -11.83 3.48 15.34
CA THR A 149 -11.68 3.41 16.80
C THR A 149 -10.63 2.41 17.28
N ASN A 150 -10.28 1.42 16.45
CA ASN A 150 -9.33 0.36 16.78
C ASN A 150 -7.86 0.78 16.63
N GLY A 151 -7.62 2.03 16.21
CA GLY A 151 -6.29 2.63 16.25
C GLY A 151 -5.54 2.58 14.92
N LEU A 152 -6.26 2.55 13.79
CA LEU A 152 -5.66 2.78 12.48
C LEU A 152 -4.92 4.13 12.46
N GLU A 153 -3.70 4.13 11.93
CA GLU A 153 -2.90 5.34 11.74
C GLU A 153 -2.28 5.40 10.33
N ILE A 154 -2.63 6.44 9.57
CA ILE A 154 -1.93 6.80 8.32
C ILE A 154 -1.16 8.09 8.58
N ARG A 155 0.17 8.10 8.41
CA ARG A 155 0.99 9.30 8.69
C ARG A 155 2.10 9.53 7.70
N ASN A 156 2.43 10.80 7.50
CA ASN A 156 3.52 11.24 6.63
C ASN A 156 3.39 10.64 5.22
N SER A 157 2.15 10.48 4.75
CA SER A 157 1.80 9.84 3.50
C SER A 157 1.23 10.85 2.50
N ILE A 158 1.33 10.52 1.21
CA ILE A 158 0.87 11.33 0.10
C ILE A 158 -0.16 10.56 -0.72
N LEU A 159 -1.31 11.19 -0.95
CA LEU A 159 -2.25 10.83 -2.01
C LEU A 159 -2.03 11.79 -3.18
N ALA A 160 -1.85 11.27 -4.39
CA ALA A 160 -1.62 12.10 -5.56
C ALA A 160 -2.20 11.48 -6.83
N ASP A 161 -2.58 12.30 -7.82
CA ASP A 161 -2.95 11.83 -9.16
C ASP A 161 -4.11 10.81 -9.22
N ASN A 162 -4.85 10.64 -8.13
CA ASN A 162 -6.06 9.81 -8.08
C ASN A 162 -7.25 10.58 -8.66
N ALA A 163 -8.25 9.88 -9.20
CA ALA A 163 -9.47 10.51 -9.71
C ALA A 163 -10.18 11.34 -8.61
N THR A 164 -10.25 10.78 -7.40
CA THR A 164 -10.43 11.49 -6.13
C THR A 164 -9.45 10.92 -5.11
N ASN A 165 -9.04 11.70 -4.12
CA ASN A 165 -8.19 11.17 -3.04
C ASN A 165 -8.99 10.32 -2.05
N PHE A 166 -10.27 10.60 -1.88
CA PHE A 166 -11.14 9.93 -0.91
C PHE A 166 -12.37 9.40 -1.64
N VAL A 167 -12.69 8.13 -1.42
CA VAL A 167 -13.96 7.53 -1.81
C VAL A 167 -15.01 8.00 -0.80
N ASP A 168 -16.20 8.37 -1.28
CA ASP A 168 -17.34 8.78 -0.44
C ASP A 168 -18.49 7.83 -0.79
N ASP A 169 -18.65 6.79 0.02
CA ASP A 169 -19.62 5.70 -0.18
C ASP A 169 -20.83 5.78 0.78
N ASP A 170 -20.95 6.89 1.52
CA ASP A 170 -22.05 7.22 2.45
C ASP A 170 -22.13 6.31 3.69
N ASP A 171 -21.04 5.61 4.05
CA ASP A 171 -20.96 4.79 5.28
C ASP A 171 -20.90 5.63 6.58
N GLY A 172 -20.72 6.94 6.43
CA GLY A 172 -20.71 7.94 7.51
C GLY A 172 -19.32 8.26 8.05
N ILE A 173 -18.26 7.73 7.45
CA ILE A 173 -16.87 8.10 7.72
C ILE A 173 -16.51 9.38 6.94
N ASN A 174 -15.47 10.05 7.43
CA ASN A 174 -14.92 11.25 6.80
C ASN A 174 -13.42 10.99 6.62
N GLU A 175 -13.08 10.28 5.56
CA GLU A 175 -11.73 9.83 5.18
C GLU A 175 -10.82 11.05 5.04
N SER A 176 -11.32 12.12 4.43
CA SER A 176 -10.57 13.38 4.31
C SER A 176 -10.22 13.98 5.67
N GLY A 177 -11.18 13.99 6.60
CA GLY A 177 -10.97 14.46 7.98
C GLY A 177 -10.02 13.56 8.77
N PHE A 178 -10.12 12.24 8.60
CA PHE A 178 -9.22 11.26 9.20
C PHE A 178 -7.79 11.44 8.67
N PHE A 179 -7.60 11.41 7.35
CA PHE A 179 -6.32 11.53 6.69
C PHE A 179 -5.63 12.87 7.00
N ASN A 180 -6.39 13.97 6.98
CA ASN A 180 -5.88 15.32 7.28
C ASN A 180 -5.84 15.64 8.79
N THR A 181 -5.81 14.64 9.67
CA THR A 181 -5.55 14.84 11.09
C THR A 181 -4.27 15.65 11.29
N GLY A 182 -4.37 16.82 11.92
CA GLY A 182 -3.30 17.83 11.90
C GLY A 182 -1.95 17.41 12.49
N ALA A 183 -1.89 16.34 13.29
CA ALA A 183 -0.65 15.77 13.81
C ALA A 183 0.02 14.74 12.87
N TRP A 184 -0.67 14.29 11.82
CA TRP A 184 -0.25 13.16 10.99
C TRP A 184 0.57 13.55 9.78
N SER A 185 0.64 14.85 9.43
CA SER A 185 1.53 15.38 8.38
C SER A 185 1.36 14.73 7.00
N ASN A 186 0.17 14.17 6.75
CA ASN A 186 -0.22 13.69 5.44
C ASN A 186 -0.43 14.86 4.48
N ARG A 187 -0.30 14.60 3.17
CA ARG A 187 -0.48 15.61 2.14
C ARG A 187 -1.28 15.06 0.96
N GLU A 188 -2.03 15.95 0.34
CA GLU A 188 -2.69 15.73 -0.93
C GLU A 188 -1.93 16.54 -1.98
N GLU A 189 -1.37 15.87 -2.97
CA GLU A 189 -0.54 16.48 -4.00
C GLU A 189 -1.18 16.29 -5.37
N ALA A 190 -0.97 17.22 -6.29
CA ALA A 190 -1.48 17.03 -7.66
C ALA A 190 -0.74 15.90 -8.38
N ASP A 191 0.56 15.74 -8.10
CA ASP A 191 1.44 14.77 -8.74
C ASP A 191 2.54 14.36 -7.74
N ALA A 192 2.81 13.06 -7.62
CA ALA A 192 3.89 12.52 -6.79
C ALA A 192 5.27 12.71 -7.45
N MET A 193 5.32 13.01 -8.74
CA MET A 193 6.53 13.25 -9.54
C MET A 193 7.48 12.03 -9.54
N LEU A 194 6.95 10.83 -9.75
CA LEU A 194 7.75 9.63 -10.02
C LEU A 194 8.21 9.60 -11.49
N THR A 195 9.34 8.94 -11.76
CA THR A 195 10.01 9.02 -13.07
C THR A 195 9.21 8.39 -14.20
N ASP A 196 8.80 7.13 -14.06
CA ASP A 196 7.95 6.42 -15.03
C ASP A 196 7.17 5.28 -14.35
N PRO A 197 6.29 5.59 -13.38
CA PRO A 197 5.68 4.59 -12.49
C PRO A 197 4.64 3.71 -13.21
N TYR A 198 4.10 4.17 -14.34
CA TYR A 198 3.02 3.50 -15.06
C TYR A 198 3.52 2.59 -16.20
N ASN A 199 4.82 2.62 -16.52
CA ASN A 199 5.42 1.77 -17.56
C ASN A 199 5.46 0.31 -17.11
N ARG A 200 4.88 -0.59 -17.92
CA ARG A 200 4.70 -2.00 -17.58
C ARG A 200 5.80 -2.91 -18.10
N ASP A 201 6.62 -2.41 -19.00
CA ASP A 201 7.77 -3.16 -19.53
C ASP A 201 9.02 -2.88 -18.71
N ALA A 202 9.18 -1.64 -18.24
CA ALA A 202 10.33 -1.17 -17.48
C ALA A 202 9.93 0.02 -16.57
N PRO A 203 9.22 -0.22 -15.46
CA PRO A 203 8.83 0.86 -14.55
C PRO A 203 10.03 1.51 -13.87
N ASP A 204 9.89 2.81 -13.61
CA ASP A 204 10.79 3.57 -12.75
C ASP A 204 10.00 4.31 -11.67
N PHE A 205 10.04 3.77 -10.46
CA PHE A 205 9.35 4.31 -9.30
C PHE A 205 10.18 5.37 -8.56
N THR A 206 11.33 5.79 -9.09
CA THR A 206 12.22 6.76 -8.43
C THR A 206 11.60 8.15 -8.45
N PRO A 207 11.51 8.86 -7.30
CA PRO A 207 11.07 10.25 -7.26
C PRO A 207 12.02 11.17 -8.04
N MET A 208 11.46 12.03 -8.89
CA MET A 208 12.22 13.03 -9.64
C MET A 208 12.68 14.18 -8.74
N ALA A 209 13.66 14.95 -9.22
CA ALA A 209 14.09 16.17 -8.54
C ALA A 209 12.92 17.15 -8.37
N GLY A 210 12.69 17.58 -7.12
CA GLY A 210 11.56 18.44 -6.76
C GLY A 210 10.28 17.70 -6.38
N SER A 211 10.27 16.36 -6.43
CA SER A 211 9.13 15.56 -5.98
C SER A 211 8.76 15.87 -4.52
N PRO A 212 7.45 15.90 -4.18
CA PRO A 212 7.00 16.03 -2.79
C PRO A 212 7.37 14.83 -1.92
N LEU A 213 7.80 13.70 -2.51
CA LEU A 213 8.22 12.49 -1.81
C LEU A 213 9.64 12.58 -1.23
N LEU A 214 10.44 13.56 -1.66
CA LEU A 214 11.85 13.69 -1.24
C LEU A 214 12.03 14.07 0.23
N THR A 215 10.97 14.49 0.91
CA THR A 215 11.03 14.98 2.29
C THR A 215 9.77 14.65 3.08
N GLY A 216 9.88 14.76 4.40
CA GLY A 216 8.74 14.69 5.30
C GLY A 216 8.36 13.26 5.70
N ALA A 217 9.24 12.29 5.49
CA ALA A 217 9.08 10.94 6.03
C ALA A 217 9.15 10.94 7.56
N ALA A 218 8.28 10.14 8.19
CA ALA A 218 8.39 9.76 9.58
C ALA A 218 9.52 8.75 9.79
N THR A 219 10.14 8.79 10.96
CA THR A 219 11.15 7.81 11.37
C THR A 219 10.45 6.53 11.89
N PRO A 220 10.70 5.36 11.27
CA PRO A 220 10.21 4.09 11.80
C PRO A 220 10.91 3.71 13.13
N PRO A 221 10.40 2.71 13.87
CA PRO A 221 11.10 2.15 15.03
C PRO A 221 12.54 1.72 14.72
N ASP A 222 13.47 2.04 15.63
CA ASP A 222 14.87 1.57 15.57
C ASP A 222 14.99 0.18 16.23
N ASP A 223 14.42 -0.83 15.57
CA ASP A 223 14.30 -2.21 16.08
C ASP A 223 15.13 -3.23 15.28
N GLY A 224 15.92 -2.77 14.31
CA GLY A 224 16.74 -3.58 13.43
C GLY A 224 16.01 -4.20 12.23
N PHE A 225 14.67 -4.10 12.16
CA PHE A 225 13.91 -4.49 10.96
C PHE A 225 13.78 -3.32 10.00
N PHE A 226 13.35 -2.16 10.49
CA PHE A 226 13.14 -1.00 9.62
C PHE A 226 14.44 -0.28 9.28
N THR A 227 14.54 0.17 8.03
CA THR A 227 15.55 1.12 7.57
C THR A 227 15.00 2.53 7.73
N VAL A 228 15.73 3.42 8.40
CA VAL A 228 15.34 4.84 8.48
C VAL A 228 15.62 5.52 7.14
N THR A 229 14.61 6.19 6.58
CA THR A 229 14.70 7.01 5.37
C THR A 229 14.23 8.43 5.65
N ASP A 230 14.65 9.39 4.82
CA ASP A 230 14.16 10.78 4.83
C ASP A 230 13.12 11.07 3.73
N TYR A 231 12.83 10.06 2.90
CA TYR A 231 11.87 10.11 1.80
C TYR A 231 10.64 9.21 2.05
N ILE A 232 9.52 9.59 1.42
CA ILE A 232 8.24 8.90 1.40
C ILE A 232 8.20 7.93 0.22
N GLY A 233 7.56 6.80 0.39
CA GLY A 233 7.49 5.73 -0.61
C GLY A 233 8.62 4.72 -0.49
N ALA A 234 8.58 3.72 -1.36
CA ALA A 234 9.47 2.57 -1.33
C ALA A 234 10.78 2.77 -2.11
N ALA A 235 10.87 3.80 -2.95
CA ALA A 235 11.99 4.04 -3.86
C ALA A 235 12.98 5.07 -3.31
N ASP A 236 14.26 4.71 -3.27
CA ASP A 236 15.33 5.61 -2.85
C ASP A 236 15.58 6.70 -3.92
N PRO A 237 15.39 8.01 -3.60
CA PRO A 237 15.62 9.08 -4.56
C PRO A 237 17.08 9.25 -4.99
N ALA A 238 18.04 8.70 -4.23
CA ALA A 238 19.44 8.67 -4.63
C ALA A 238 19.72 7.61 -5.71
N GLY A 239 18.73 6.81 -6.09
CA GLY A 239 18.85 5.65 -6.97
C GLY A 239 19.23 4.39 -6.18
N GLY A 240 19.77 3.39 -6.88
CA GLY A 240 20.00 2.08 -6.24
C GLY A 240 18.70 1.29 -6.08
N ASN A 241 17.83 1.40 -7.09
CA ASN A 241 16.58 0.66 -7.27
C ASN A 241 16.72 -0.78 -6.79
N TRP A 242 16.27 -1.04 -5.57
CA TRP A 242 16.49 -2.32 -4.89
C TRP A 242 15.77 -3.48 -5.60
N TRP A 243 14.87 -3.17 -6.54
CA TRP A 243 14.18 -4.12 -7.40
C TRP A 243 14.95 -4.54 -8.65
N GLU A 244 16.09 -3.92 -8.96
CA GLU A 244 16.88 -4.26 -10.15
C GLU A 244 17.59 -5.61 -10.01
N GLY A 245 17.63 -6.37 -11.11
CA GLY A 245 18.42 -7.59 -11.23
C GLY A 245 17.76 -8.89 -10.73
N TRP A 246 16.60 -8.80 -10.08
CA TRP A 246 15.85 -9.98 -9.63
C TRP A 246 14.34 -9.93 -9.92
N THR A 247 13.82 -8.80 -10.39
CA THR A 247 12.42 -8.67 -10.84
C THR A 247 12.26 -8.88 -12.34
N SER A 248 11.02 -9.18 -12.76
CA SER A 248 10.57 -9.25 -14.14
C SER A 248 9.18 -8.62 -14.28
N PHE A 249 9.02 -7.69 -15.22
CA PHE A 249 7.75 -6.98 -15.47
C PHE A 249 6.99 -7.50 -16.70
N VAL A 250 7.51 -8.55 -17.35
CA VAL A 250 6.89 -9.12 -18.55
C VAL A 250 5.46 -9.61 -18.25
N ARG A 251 4.50 -9.18 -19.08
CA ARG A 251 3.14 -9.72 -19.16
C ARG A 251 3.12 -10.89 -20.15
N ASN A 252 2.76 -12.08 -19.71
CA ASN A 252 2.77 -13.29 -20.56
C ASN A 252 1.53 -13.39 -21.46
#